data_AF-A0A9D7PE93-F1
#
_entry.id   AF-A0A9D7PE93-F1
#
_cell.length_a   1.000
_cell.length_b   1.000
_cell.length_c   1.000
_cell.angle_alpha   90.00
_cell.angle_beta   90.00
_cell.angle_gamma   90.00
#
_symmetry.space_group_name_H-M   'P 1'
#
loop_
_entity.id
_entity.type
_entity.pdbx_description
1 polymer ?
#
loop_
_entity_poly.entity_id
_entity_poly.type
_entity_poly.pdbx_seq_one_letter_code
_entity_poly.pdbx_strand_id
1 'polypeptide(L)'
;MGKTDLRPWSELGHDGSAVGSCGFSAQTSRLPEPSLLVKLLFTGEALSIQVHPDDAFARSIGLPHGKTEAWYVLSATPEARLALGLKHELSRSQLRACILDGTIQELVQWQGVRAEDTVLVPAGTIHAIGAGLVIAEIQQRSDTTFRLFDHGRQRPLHLDGAVGAAITAPAAAQQKPSRLSEARNVLTQCLFRARGG
;
A
#
# COMPACT_ATOMS: atom_id res chain seq x y z
N MET A 1 7.52 14.36 -2.34
CA MET A 1 6.23 13.65 -2.24
C MET A 1 5.29 14.30 -1.23
N GLY A 2 4.13 14.75 -1.69
CA GLY A 2 3.05 15.26 -0.83
C GLY A 2 2.15 16.23 -1.58
N LYS A 3 1.13 16.77 -0.89
CA LYS A 3 0.35 17.92 -1.34
C LYS A 3 0.47 19.06 -0.33
N THR A 4 0.40 20.30 -0.82
CA THR A 4 0.42 21.52 0.00
C THR A 4 -0.97 22.08 0.28
N ASP A 5 -2.00 21.69 -0.48
CA ASP A 5 -3.41 21.89 -0.11
C ASP A 5 -4.04 20.53 0.18
N LEU A 6 -4.43 20.33 1.44
CA LEU A 6 -5.02 19.08 1.93
C LEU A 6 -6.54 19.15 1.99
N ARG A 7 -7.16 20.28 1.67
CA ARG A 7 -8.62 20.42 1.71
C ARG A 7 -9.27 19.63 0.56
N PRO A 8 -10.50 19.15 0.74
CA PRO A 8 -11.32 19.21 1.96
C PRO A 8 -10.98 18.10 2.99
N TRP A 9 -9.90 17.35 2.79
CA TRP A 9 -9.60 16.12 3.54
C TRP A 9 -8.97 16.35 4.91
N SER A 10 -8.28 17.48 5.10
CA SER A 10 -7.72 17.89 6.37
C SER A 10 -7.66 19.42 6.48
N GLU A 11 -8.02 19.92 7.67
CA GLU A 11 -7.87 21.33 8.06
C GLU A 11 -6.65 21.57 8.95
N LEU A 12 -5.80 20.55 9.15
CA LEU A 12 -4.61 20.68 9.98
C LEU A 12 -3.72 21.79 9.40
N GLY A 13 -3.56 22.86 10.18
CA GLY A 13 -2.62 23.93 9.86
C GLY A 13 -1.22 23.34 9.75
N HIS A 14 -0.63 23.42 8.56
CA HIS A 14 0.75 23.05 8.33
C HIS A 14 1.53 24.28 7.85
N ASP A 15 2.85 24.23 7.99
CA ASP A 15 3.80 25.31 7.68
C ASP A 15 3.96 25.60 6.17
N GLY A 16 3.01 25.16 5.34
CA GLY A 16 3.09 25.24 3.88
C GLY A 16 3.94 24.14 3.22
N SER A 17 4.61 23.27 4.00
CA SER A 17 5.32 22.11 3.46
C SER A 17 4.38 21.05 2.88
N ALA A 18 4.88 20.26 1.93
CA ALA A 18 4.11 19.19 1.31
C ALA A 18 3.94 18.01 2.27
N VAL A 19 2.68 17.66 2.58
CA VAL A 19 2.35 16.52 3.44
C VAL A 19 2.10 15.28 2.59
N GLY A 20 2.82 14.19 2.89
CA GLY A 20 2.66 12.90 2.19
C GLY A 20 1.57 12.00 2.77
N SER A 21 1.32 12.09 4.08
CA SER A 21 0.30 11.28 4.75
C SER A 21 -0.12 11.84 6.10
N CYS A 22 -1.38 11.61 6.50
CA CYS A 22 -1.90 11.83 7.84
C CYS A 22 -2.40 10.50 8.42
N GLY A 23 -1.87 10.08 9.59
CA GLY A 23 -2.30 8.87 10.27
C GLY A 23 -3.41 9.15 11.29
N PHE A 24 -4.41 8.28 11.35
CA PHE A 24 -5.48 8.32 12.33
C PHE A 24 -5.37 7.09 13.24
N SER A 25 -5.24 7.33 14.53
CA SER A 25 -5.23 6.27 15.55
C SER A 25 -6.27 6.62 16.59
N ALA A 26 -7.23 5.71 16.81
CA ALA A 26 -8.14 5.80 17.94
C ALA A 26 -7.39 5.38 19.21
N GLN A 27 -6.53 6.25 19.74
CA GLN A 27 -5.91 6.03 21.04
C GLN A 27 -6.91 6.48 22.11
N THR A 28 -7.66 5.54 22.67
CA THR A 28 -8.31 5.74 23.96
C THR A 28 -7.42 5.09 25.01
N SER A 29 -7.18 5.76 26.13
CA SER A 29 -6.25 5.32 27.18
C SER A 29 -6.62 4.00 27.88
N ARG A 30 -7.69 3.33 27.44
CA ARG A 30 -8.25 2.11 28.05
C ARG A 30 -8.38 0.94 27.09
N LEU A 31 -8.03 1.09 25.80
CA LEU A 31 -8.11 0.01 24.82
C LEU A 31 -6.72 -0.49 24.42
N PRO A 32 -6.57 -1.80 24.13
CA PRO A 32 -5.34 -2.31 23.53
C PRO A 32 -5.07 -1.62 22.19
N GLU A 33 -3.80 -1.57 21.79
CA GLU A 33 -3.37 -1.00 20.51
C GLU A 33 -4.21 -1.58 19.36
N PRO A 34 -4.75 -0.72 18.46
CA PRO A 34 -5.68 -1.17 17.45
C PRO A 34 -4.99 -2.12 16.47
N SER A 35 -5.68 -3.16 16.02
CA SER A 35 -5.11 -4.14 15.10
C SER A 35 -4.96 -3.61 13.66
N LEU A 36 -5.64 -2.49 13.35
CA LEU A 36 -5.60 -1.77 12.09
C LEU A 36 -5.09 -0.34 12.29
N LEU A 37 -4.57 0.26 11.22
CA LEU A 37 -4.19 1.66 11.13
C LEU A 37 -4.85 2.26 9.88
N VAL A 38 -5.42 3.45 10.02
CA VAL A 38 -6.00 4.21 8.90
C VAL A 38 -5.10 5.40 8.62
N LYS A 39 -4.77 5.63 7.34
CA LYS A 39 -4.02 6.79 6.87
C LYS A 39 -4.76 7.46 5.73
N LEU A 40 -4.66 8.78 5.65
CA LEU A 40 -4.88 9.52 4.41
C LEU A 40 -3.52 9.74 3.75
N LEU A 41 -3.38 9.32 2.50
CA LEU A 41 -2.18 9.53 1.70
C LEU A 41 -2.46 10.61 0.66
N PHE A 42 -1.49 11.50 0.46
CA PHE A 42 -1.55 12.59 -0.50
C PHE A 42 -0.35 12.50 -1.43
N THR A 43 -0.57 12.15 -2.69
CA THR A 43 0.53 11.93 -3.64
C THR A 43 0.60 13.04 -4.69
N GLY A 44 1.67 13.82 -4.63
CA GLY A 44 2.10 14.72 -5.72
C GLY A 44 3.06 14.04 -6.71
N GLU A 45 3.69 12.95 -6.29
CA GLU A 45 4.67 12.16 -7.04
C GLU A 45 4.43 10.67 -6.76
N ALA A 46 4.96 9.78 -7.59
CA ALA A 46 4.87 8.35 -7.35
C ALA A 46 5.65 7.91 -6.09
N LEU A 47 4.98 7.10 -5.26
CA LEU A 47 5.61 6.41 -4.15
C LEU A 47 6.58 5.33 -4.66
N SER A 48 7.41 4.80 -3.75
CA SER A 48 8.28 3.67 -4.07
C SER A 48 7.50 2.45 -4.54
N ILE A 49 8.10 1.65 -5.41
CA ILE A 49 7.65 0.26 -5.61
C ILE A 49 8.08 -0.53 -4.38
N GLN A 50 7.13 -1.20 -3.77
CA GLN A 50 7.32 -1.84 -2.48
C GLN A 50 6.55 -3.16 -2.37
N VAL A 51 6.90 -3.93 -1.35
CA VAL A 51 6.19 -5.13 -0.94
C VAL A 51 6.17 -5.21 0.57
N HIS A 52 5.13 -5.85 1.09
CA HIS A 52 4.95 -6.08 2.51
C HIS A 52 4.94 -7.57 2.81
N PRO A 53 5.54 -8.02 3.93
CA PRO A 53 5.49 -9.43 4.30
C PRO A 53 4.11 -9.84 4.80
N ASP A 54 3.81 -11.13 4.70
CA ASP A 54 2.72 -11.74 5.46
C ASP A 54 3.15 -11.98 6.91
N ASP A 55 2.22 -12.45 7.75
CA ASP A 55 2.51 -12.68 9.17
C ASP A 55 3.57 -13.79 9.38
N ALA A 56 3.61 -14.80 8.49
CA ALA A 56 4.54 -15.91 8.62
C ALA A 56 5.98 -15.45 8.36
N PHE A 57 6.21 -14.76 7.25
CA PHE A 57 7.50 -14.20 6.89
C PHE A 57 7.92 -13.07 7.81
N ALA A 58 6.98 -12.21 8.25
CA ALA A 58 7.28 -11.19 9.26
C ALA A 58 7.85 -11.83 10.54
N ARG A 59 7.18 -12.85 11.07
CA ARG A 59 7.64 -13.56 12.27
C ARG A 59 8.97 -14.26 12.09
N SER A 60 9.24 -14.84 10.92
CA SER A 60 10.51 -15.55 10.68
C SER A 60 11.73 -14.62 10.69
N ILE A 61 11.52 -13.32 10.47
CA ILE A 61 12.58 -12.29 10.53
C ILE A 61 12.48 -11.39 11.78
N GLY A 62 11.69 -11.80 12.78
CA GLY A 62 11.58 -11.10 14.06
C GLY A 62 10.63 -9.90 14.09
N LEU A 63 9.80 -9.72 13.07
CA LEU A 63 8.75 -8.69 13.04
C LEU A 63 7.45 -9.23 13.64
N PRO A 64 6.62 -8.36 14.27
CA PRO A 64 5.45 -8.82 14.99
C PRO A 64 4.33 -9.31 14.06
N HIS A 65 4.09 -8.61 12.94
CA HIS A 65 3.00 -8.87 11.99
C HIS A 65 3.38 -8.49 10.57
N GLY A 66 2.70 -9.11 9.62
CA GLY A 66 2.70 -8.71 8.22
C GLY A 66 1.90 -7.43 7.99
N LYS A 67 1.70 -7.09 6.71
CA LYS A 67 0.98 -5.88 6.33
C LYS A 67 0.20 -6.09 5.02
N THR A 68 -1.06 -6.49 5.18
CA THR A 68 -2.10 -6.35 4.15
C THR A 68 -2.74 -4.97 4.25
N GLU A 69 -3.09 -4.41 3.10
CA GLU A 69 -3.68 -3.07 2.98
C GLU A 69 -4.95 -3.13 2.12
N ALA A 70 -5.83 -2.16 2.34
CA ALA A 70 -6.96 -1.84 1.50
C ALA A 70 -6.96 -0.33 1.26
N TRP A 71 -7.13 0.07 0.01
CA TRP A 71 -7.11 1.46 -0.42
C TRP A 71 -8.49 1.84 -0.97
N TYR A 72 -8.99 2.99 -0.52
CA TYR A 72 -10.14 3.65 -1.11
C TYR A 72 -9.70 4.97 -1.72
N VAL A 73 -9.91 5.13 -3.03
CA VAL A 73 -9.49 6.34 -3.76
C VAL A 73 -10.51 7.45 -3.50
N LEU A 74 -10.10 8.46 -2.74
CA LEU A 74 -10.93 9.63 -2.44
C LEU A 74 -10.89 10.65 -3.58
N SER A 75 -9.75 10.79 -4.24
CA SER A 75 -9.56 11.70 -5.36
C SER A 75 -8.44 11.20 -6.27
N ALA A 76 -8.61 11.39 -7.58
CA ALA A 76 -7.67 10.97 -8.61
C ALA A 76 -7.66 12.00 -9.75
N THR A 77 -6.48 12.39 -10.22
CA THR A 77 -6.32 13.09 -11.51
C THR A 77 -6.55 12.11 -12.69
N PRO A 78 -6.80 12.59 -13.92
CA PRO A 78 -7.08 11.71 -15.06
C PRO A 78 -5.96 10.68 -15.36
N GLU A 79 -4.71 11.02 -15.09
CA GLU A 79 -3.53 10.16 -15.32
C GLU A 79 -3.16 9.32 -14.08
N ALA A 80 -3.93 9.44 -13.00
CA ALA A 80 -3.64 8.76 -11.75
C ALA A 80 -3.72 7.23 -11.92
N ARG A 81 -2.76 6.55 -11.31
CA ARG A 81 -2.57 5.11 -11.47
C ARG A 81 -2.05 4.45 -10.20
N LEU A 82 -2.40 3.18 -10.03
CA LEU A 82 -1.87 2.29 -9.01
C LEU A 82 -1.17 1.12 -9.69
N ALA A 83 -0.12 0.58 -9.07
CA ALA A 83 0.51 -0.66 -9.51
C ALA A 83 0.17 -1.81 -8.56
N LEU A 84 -0.20 -2.96 -9.12
CA LEU A 84 -0.42 -4.21 -8.38
C LEU A 84 0.11 -5.41 -9.14
N GLY A 85 1.00 -6.15 -8.51
CA GLY A 85 1.64 -7.34 -9.07
C GLY A 85 2.56 -7.02 -10.25
N LEU A 86 3.08 -8.10 -10.83
CA LEU A 86 3.93 -8.04 -12.02
C LEU A 86 3.10 -8.24 -13.30
N LYS A 87 3.63 -7.80 -14.44
CA LYS A 87 3.05 -8.03 -15.76
C LYS A 87 3.05 -9.51 -16.15
N HIS A 88 4.03 -10.26 -15.66
CA HIS A 88 4.19 -11.69 -15.87
C HIS A 88 4.98 -12.29 -14.70
N GLU A 89 5.02 -13.62 -14.61
CA GLU A 89 5.75 -14.32 -13.56
C GLU A 89 7.27 -14.19 -13.73
N LEU A 90 7.97 -14.01 -12.60
CA LEU A 90 9.43 -13.99 -12.52
C LEU A 90 9.89 -15.04 -11.52
N SER A 91 11.07 -15.62 -11.77
CA SER A 91 11.81 -16.32 -10.72
C SER A 91 12.36 -15.32 -9.68
N ARG A 92 12.67 -15.81 -8.47
CA ARG A 92 13.27 -14.96 -7.41
C ARG A 92 14.62 -14.37 -7.83
N SER A 93 15.41 -15.07 -8.64
CA SER A 93 16.69 -14.57 -9.16
C SER A 93 16.47 -13.44 -10.18
N GLN A 94 15.49 -13.58 -11.09
CA GLN A 94 15.09 -12.51 -12.00
C GLN A 94 14.56 -11.29 -11.24
N LEU A 95 13.71 -11.49 -10.22
CA LEU A 95 13.23 -10.40 -9.37
C LEU A 95 14.41 -9.67 -8.69
N ARG A 96 15.37 -10.42 -8.13
CA ARG A 96 16.56 -9.83 -7.50
C ARG A 96 17.35 -8.98 -8.50
N ALA A 97 17.57 -9.49 -9.71
CA ALA A 97 18.30 -8.78 -10.75
C ALA A 97 17.58 -7.47 -11.15
N CYS A 98 16.26 -7.52 -11.41
CA CYS A 98 15.52 -6.34 -11.85
C CYS A 98 15.36 -5.27 -10.76
N ILE A 99 15.43 -5.65 -9.48
CA ILE A 99 15.50 -4.69 -8.36
C ILE A 99 16.84 -3.96 -8.38
N LEU A 100 17.94 -4.70 -8.56
CA LEU A 100 19.30 -4.16 -8.52
C LEU A 100 19.60 -3.23 -9.70
N ASP A 101 19.15 -3.58 -10.91
CA ASP A 101 19.35 -2.76 -12.10
C ASP A 101 18.24 -1.71 -12.32
N GLY A 102 17.16 -1.75 -11.52
CA GLY A 102 16.05 -0.81 -11.56
C GLY A 102 15.00 -1.07 -12.65
N THR A 103 15.11 -2.15 -13.44
CA THR A 103 14.15 -2.50 -14.49
C THR A 103 12.80 -2.99 -13.93
N ILE A 104 12.70 -3.28 -12.62
CA ILE A 104 11.43 -3.62 -11.95
C ILE A 104 10.31 -2.60 -12.22
N GLN A 105 10.65 -1.32 -12.43
CA GLN A 105 9.67 -0.27 -12.76
C GLN A 105 8.91 -0.52 -14.07
N GLU A 106 9.51 -1.27 -14.99
CA GLU A 106 8.92 -1.64 -16.27
C GLU A 106 8.09 -2.92 -16.16
N LEU A 107 8.29 -3.70 -15.10
CA LEU A 107 7.68 -5.03 -14.90
C LEU A 107 6.45 -4.99 -14.00
N VAL A 108 6.26 -3.93 -13.21
CA VAL A 108 5.04 -3.76 -12.41
C VAL A 108 3.83 -3.41 -13.28
N GLN A 109 2.66 -3.95 -12.91
CA GLN A 109 1.42 -3.73 -13.66
C GLN A 109 0.69 -2.50 -13.14
N TRP A 110 0.84 -1.37 -13.86
CA TRP A 110 0.11 -0.13 -13.62
C TRP A 110 -1.30 -0.18 -14.20
N GLN A 111 -2.26 0.35 -13.46
CA GLN A 111 -3.67 0.43 -13.81
C GLN A 111 -4.19 1.83 -13.47
N GLY A 112 -4.93 2.44 -14.40
CA GLY A 112 -5.60 3.72 -14.15
C GLY A 112 -6.70 3.56 -13.10
N VAL A 113 -6.90 4.58 -12.28
CA VAL A 113 -7.91 4.59 -11.22
C VAL A 113 -8.65 5.91 -11.18
N ARG A 114 -9.85 5.88 -10.63
CA ARG A 114 -10.71 7.04 -10.40
C ARG A 114 -11.16 7.09 -8.94
N ALA A 115 -11.77 8.21 -8.55
CA ALA A 115 -12.44 8.30 -7.26
C ALA A 115 -13.46 7.16 -7.09
N GLU A 116 -13.62 6.71 -5.85
CA GLU A 116 -14.48 5.60 -5.42
C GLU A 116 -13.98 4.19 -5.78
N ASP A 117 -12.90 4.06 -6.56
CA ASP A 117 -12.26 2.77 -6.77
C ASP A 117 -11.70 2.24 -5.44
N THR A 118 -11.79 0.92 -5.25
CA THR A 118 -11.28 0.20 -4.09
C THR A 118 -10.28 -0.85 -4.54
N VAL A 119 -9.17 -0.96 -3.81
CA VAL A 119 -8.10 -1.91 -4.11
C VAL A 119 -7.70 -2.64 -2.84
N LEU A 120 -7.66 -3.96 -2.88
CA LEU A 120 -7.02 -4.79 -1.86
C LEU A 120 -5.59 -5.11 -2.27
N VAL A 121 -4.67 -4.93 -1.33
CA VAL A 121 -3.25 -5.27 -1.48
C VAL A 121 -2.91 -6.35 -0.45
N PRO A 122 -3.12 -7.63 -0.77
CA PRO A 122 -2.66 -8.72 0.08
C PRO A 122 -1.15 -8.63 0.32
N ALA A 123 -0.72 -8.98 1.53
CA ALA A 123 0.70 -9.15 1.82
C ALA A 123 1.39 -10.05 0.77
N GLY A 124 2.63 -9.70 0.43
CA GLY A 124 3.42 -10.30 -0.65
C GLY A 124 3.18 -9.70 -2.04
N THR A 125 2.12 -8.91 -2.23
CA THR A 125 1.87 -8.24 -3.52
C THR A 125 2.87 -7.10 -3.73
N ILE A 126 3.62 -7.10 -4.83
CA ILE A 126 4.43 -5.95 -5.25
C ILE A 126 3.47 -4.85 -5.71
N HIS A 127 3.61 -3.63 -5.19
CA HIS A 127 2.68 -2.54 -5.49
C HIS A 127 3.34 -1.16 -5.41
N ALA A 128 2.66 -0.16 -5.95
CA ALA A 128 3.02 1.25 -5.81
C ALA A 128 1.80 2.16 -5.97
N ILE A 129 1.85 3.34 -5.36
CA ILE A 129 0.85 4.39 -5.54
C ILE A 129 1.45 5.49 -6.43
N GLY A 130 0.77 5.82 -7.53
CA GLY A 130 1.19 6.88 -8.45
C GLY A 130 0.96 8.30 -7.90
N ALA A 131 1.30 9.30 -8.70
CA ALA A 131 1.00 10.70 -8.41
C ALA A 131 -0.49 11.02 -8.61
N GLY A 132 -0.94 12.16 -8.07
CA GLY A 132 -2.27 12.72 -8.33
C GLY A 132 -3.38 12.11 -7.48
N LEU A 133 -3.06 11.36 -6.42
CA LEU A 133 -4.04 10.62 -5.62
C LEU A 133 -4.24 11.22 -4.23
N VAL A 134 -5.46 11.05 -3.72
CA VAL A 134 -5.78 11.07 -2.30
C VAL A 134 -6.41 9.74 -1.94
N ILE A 135 -5.83 9.01 -1.00
CA ILE A 135 -6.24 7.64 -0.67
C ILE A 135 -6.49 7.51 0.82
N ALA A 136 -7.61 6.90 1.20
CA ALA A 136 -7.77 6.31 2.52
C ALA A 136 -7.17 4.90 2.49
N GLU A 137 -6.05 4.72 3.19
CA GLU A 137 -5.38 3.44 3.36
C GLU A 137 -5.76 2.85 4.71
N ILE A 138 -6.36 1.67 4.69
CA ILE A 138 -6.64 0.82 5.85
C ILE A 138 -5.66 -0.33 5.80
N GLN A 139 -4.78 -0.43 6.79
CA GLN A 139 -3.72 -1.45 6.82
C GLN A 139 -3.72 -2.21 8.14
N GLN A 140 -3.19 -3.45 8.13
CA GLN A 140 -2.72 -4.06 9.37
C GLN A 140 -1.74 -3.10 10.06
N ARG A 141 -1.76 -3.06 11.40
CA ARG A 141 -0.87 -2.17 12.15
C ARG A 141 0.57 -2.71 12.11
N SER A 142 1.29 -2.31 11.07
CA SER A 142 2.69 -2.60 10.81
C SER A 142 3.27 -1.47 9.98
N ASP A 143 4.50 -1.05 10.30
CA ASP A 143 5.25 -0.05 9.51
C ASP A 143 6.24 -0.72 8.54
N THR A 144 6.23 -2.05 8.48
CA THR A 144 7.18 -2.82 7.68
C THR A 144 6.97 -2.59 6.19
N THR A 145 7.99 -2.06 5.52
CA THR A 145 7.98 -1.80 4.08
C THR A 145 9.28 -2.26 3.46
N PHE A 146 9.24 -3.21 2.52
CA PHE A 146 10.41 -3.57 1.73
C PHE A 146 10.38 -2.82 0.40
N ARG A 147 11.41 -1.99 0.18
CA ARG A 147 11.50 -1.13 -1.00
C ARG A 147 12.26 -1.84 -2.11
N LEU A 148 11.66 -1.85 -3.31
CA LEU A 148 12.23 -2.42 -4.53
C LEU A 148 12.76 -1.34 -5.46
N PHE A 149 12.10 -0.17 -5.54
CA PHE A 149 12.52 0.92 -6.42
C PHE A 149 12.05 2.27 -5.88
N ASP A 150 12.85 3.32 -6.06
CA ASP A 150 12.56 4.63 -5.48
C ASP A 150 12.72 5.83 -6.40
N HIS A 151 12.65 5.63 -7.72
CA HIS A 151 12.65 6.73 -8.70
C HIS A 151 13.88 7.64 -8.58
N GLY A 152 15.06 7.05 -8.38
CA GLY A 152 16.33 7.78 -8.24
C GLY A 152 16.59 8.41 -6.86
N ARG A 153 15.64 8.32 -5.91
CA ARG A 153 15.84 8.78 -4.54
C ARG A 153 16.78 7.82 -3.79
N GLN A 154 17.78 8.38 -3.10
CA GLN A 154 18.84 7.64 -2.42
C GLN A 154 18.39 7.07 -1.07
N ARG A 155 17.32 6.26 -1.05
CA ARG A 155 16.88 5.53 0.15
C ARG A 155 17.23 4.04 0.02
N PRO A 156 17.53 3.36 1.14
CA PRO A 156 17.86 1.94 1.11
C PRO A 156 16.79 1.09 0.42
N LEU A 157 17.25 0.15 -0.39
CA LEU A 157 16.46 -0.96 -0.90
C LEU A 157 16.57 -2.13 0.09
N HIS A 158 15.48 -2.86 0.29
CA HIS A 158 15.41 -3.94 1.26
C HIS A 158 15.47 -5.30 0.54
N LEU A 159 16.54 -5.55 -0.22
CA LEU A 159 16.58 -6.58 -1.26
C LEU A 159 16.16 -7.97 -0.78
N ASP A 160 16.80 -8.50 0.27
CA ASP A 160 16.53 -9.86 0.73
C ASP A 160 15.11 -9.99 1.34
N GLY A 161 14.67 -8.98 2.09
CA GLY A 161 13.30 -8.91 2.61
C GLY A 161 12.26 -8.80 1.50
N ALA A 162 12.53 -7.98 0.47
CA ALA A 162 11.66 -7.80 -0.68
C ALA A 162 11.52 -9.09 -1.49
N VAL A 163 12.65 -9.71 -1.84
CA VAL A 163 12.66 -10.98 -2.60
C VAL A 163 12.05 -12.11 -1.78
N GLY A 164 12.27 -12.14 -0.46
CA GLY A 164 11.69 -13.14 0.43
C GLY A 164 10.17 -13.05 0.54
N ALA A 165 9.65 -11.83 0.74
CA ALA A 165 8.23 -11.56 0.93
C ALA A 165 7.40 -11.60 -0.36
N ALA A 166 7.99 -11.31 -1.53
CA ALA A 166 7.24 -11.10 -2.75
C ALA A 166 6.61 -12.38 -3.34
N ILE A 167 5.34 -12.25 -3.73
CA ILE A 167 4.71 -13.10 -4.75
C ILE A 167 5.19 -12.60 -6.11
N THR A 168 5.91 -13.45 -6.83
CA THR A 168 6.62 -13.08 -8.06
C THR A 168 5.76 -13.28 -9.32
N ALA A 169 4.48 -12.91 -9.25
CA ALA A 169 3.49 -13.15 -10.30
C ALA A 169 2.54 -11.95 -10.46
N PRO A 170 1.68 -11.94 -11.51
CA PRO A 170 0.56 -11.01 -11.59
C PRO A 170 -0.34 -11.08 -10.36
N ALA A 171 -0.92 -9.94 -9.99
CA ALA A 171 -1.84 -9.88 -8.87
C ALA A 171 -3.13 -10.65 -9.16
N ALA A 172 -3.73 -11.23 -8.11
CA ALA A 172 -5.06 -11.81 -8.21
C ALA A 172 -6.10 -10.76 -8.62
N ALA A 173 -7.17 -11.22 -9.26
CA ALA A 173 -8.28 -10.36 -9.65
C ALA A 173 -8.89 -9.67 -8.42
N GLN A 174 -9.15 -8.37 -8.54
CA GLN A 174 -9.77 -7.59 -7.48
C GLN A 174 -11.23 -8.00 -7.29
N GLN A 175 -11.67 -8.04 -6.03
CA GLN A 175 -13.07 -8.27 -5.70
C GLN A 175 -13.90 -7.07 -6.14
N LYS A 176 -15.08 -7.32 -6.70
CA LYS A 176 -16.04 -6.26 -7.00
C LYS A 176 -16.83 -5.91 -5.74
N PRO A 177 -17.14 -4.62 -5.53
CA PRO A 177 -18.05 -4.24 -4.46
C PRO A 177 -19.38 -4.99 -4.54
N SER A 178 -19.92 -5.38 -3.39
CA SER A 178 -21.19 -6.08 -3.31
C SER A 178 -22.08 -5.47 -2.22
N ARG A 179 -23.40 -5.59 -2.39
CA ARG A 179 -24.36 -5.07 -1.42
C ARG A 179 -24.44 -6.03 -0.23
N LEU A 180 -24.22 -5.52 0.98
CA LEU A 180 -24.36 -6.28 2.22
C LEU A 180 -25.77 -6.18 2.79
N SER A 181 -26.36 -4.98 2.73
CA SER A 181 -27.72 -4.69 3.19
C SER A 181 -28.24 -3.46 2.45
N GLU A 182 -29.45 -2.99 2.81
CA GLU A 182 -30.02 -1.82 2.13
C GLU A 182 -29.15 -0.57 2.21
N ALA A 183 -28.55 -0.33 3.39
CA ALA A 183 -27.72 0.82 3.69
C ALA A 183 -26.19 0.55 3.65
N ARG A 184 -25.73 -0.64 3.27
CA ARG A 184 -24.29 -1.01 3.37
C ARG A 184 -23.79 -1.81 2.17
N ASN A 185 -22.61 -1.44 1.70
CA ASN A 185 -21.85 -2.17 0.69
C ASN A 185 -20.54 -2.69 1.30
N VAL A 186 -20.13 -3.89 0.88
CA VAL A 186 -18.75 -4.37 1.05
C VAL A 186 -17.97 -3.94 -0.16
N LEU A 187 -16.98 -3.06 0.02
CA LEU A 187 -16.11 -2.61 -1.08
C LEU A 187 -14.99 -3.63 -1.35
N THR A 188 -14.41 -4.16 -0.28
CA THR A 188 -13.44 -5.25 -0.31
C THR A 188 -13.42 -5.99 1.04
N GLN A 189 -12.85 -7.19 1.05
CA GLN A 189 -12.68 -8.01 2.25
C GLN A 189 -11.48 -8.94 2.11
N CYS A 190 -10.84 -9.23 3.23
CA CYS A 190 -9.82 -10.27 3.34
C CYS A 190 -9.91 -10.93 4.71
N LEU A 191 -9.33 -12.12 4.83
CA LEU A 191 -9.13 -12.71 6.14
C LEU A 191 -8.09 -11.89 6.89
N PHE A 192 -8.46 -11.43 8.08
CA PHE A 192 -7.56 -10.74 9.00
C PHE A 192 -7.66 -11.43 10.35
N ARG A 193 -6.50 -11.88 10.87
CA ARG A 193 -6.43 -12.41 12.24
C ARG A 193 -5.91 -11.30 13.14
N ALA A 194 -6.83 -10.60 13.82
CA ALA A 194 -6.48 -9.80 14.97
C ALA A 194 -5.90 -10.73 16.06
N ARG A 195 -4.92 -10.27 16.84
CA ARG A 195 -4.42 -11.10 17.96
C ARG A 195 -5.58 -11.42 18.90
N GLY A 196 -5.81 -12.71 19.16
CA GLY A 196 -6.77 -13.22 20.15
C GLY A 196 -7.96 -13.93 19.50
N GLY A 197 -7.84 -15.25 19.38
CA GLY A 197 -8.83 -16.18 18.82
C GLY A 197 -8.15 -17.44 18.29
#